data_AF-X0YM46-F1
#
_entry.id   AF-X0YM46-F1
#
_cell.length_a   1.000
_cell.length_b   1.000
_cell.length_c   1.000
_cell.angle_alpha   90.00
_cell.angle_beta   90.00
_cell.angle_gamma   90.00
#
_symmetry.space_group_name_H-M   'P 1'
#
loop_
_entity.id
_entity.type
_entity.pdbx_description
1 polymer ?
#
loop_
_entity_poly.entity_id
_entity_poly.type
_entity_poly.pdbx_seq_one_letter_code
_entity_poly.pdbx_strand_id
1 'polypeptide(L)'
;MAVVVASGTTASVAAANTKSADLVSGQYQTVQKGKLTLVALPSATGYNCTLSIGGITLINDQPCPWFGTTGGLDLSAHVIVSQVVLGGKIELFFRETAGGTGTLDYVLLFEPQ
;
A
#
# COMPACT_ATOMS: atom_id res chain seq x y z
N MET A 1 -8.93 4.51 -17.54
CA MET A 1 -8.77 5.63 -16.59
C MET A 1 -8.70 5.02 -15.20
N ALA A 2 -7.63 5.27 -14.46
CA ALA A 2 -7.47 4.76 -13.10
C ALA A 2 -8.34 5.57 -12.12
N VAL A 3 -8.96 4.89 -11.16
CA VAL A 3 -9.62 5.50 -10.01
C VAL A 3 -8.75 5.33 -8.77
N VAL A 4 -8.79 6.31 -7.87
CA VAL A 4 -8.12 6.22 -6.57
C VAL A 4 -8.98 5.40 -5.64
N VAL A 5 -8.47 4.25 -5.19
CA VAL A 5 -9.13 3.38 -4.21
C VAL A 5 -8.87 3.88 -2.80
N ALA A 6 -7.62 4.22 -2.50
CA ALA A 6 -7.19 4.78 -1.23
C ALA A 6 -5.90 5.59 -1.43
N SER A 7 -5.73 6.66 -0.66
CA SER A 7 -4.50 7.43 -0.63
C SER A 7 -4.36 8.16 0.69
N GLY A 8 -3.13 8.31 1.17
CA GLY A 8 -2.86 9.08 2.37
C GLY A 8 -1.49 8.77 2.95
N THR A 9 -1.32 9.15 4.21
CA THR A 9 -0.13 8.88 5.00
C THR A 9 -0.54 8.00 6.17
N THR A 10 0.14 6.88 6.38
CA THR A 10 0.01 6.09 7.61
C THR A 10 1.21 6.32 8.51
N ALA A 11 0.98 6.27 9.83
CA ALA A 11 2.04 6.43 10.83
C ALA A 11 2.48 5.07 11.40
N SER A 12 3.75 4.97 11.77
CA SER A 12 4.20 3.99 12.76
C SER A 12 4.13 4.60 14.16
N VAL A 13 3.33 3.99 15.03
CA VAL A 13 3.25 4.39 16.45
C VAL A 13 4.32 3.63 17.21
N ALA A 14 5.49 4.27 17.40
CA ALA A 14 6.54 4.10 18.41
C ALA A 14 7.10 2.69 18.79
N ALA A 15 6.42 1.60 18.48
CA ALA A 15 6.77 0.24 18.86
C ALA A 15 6.98 -0.62 17.60
N ALA A 16 8.09 -1.36 17.60
CA ALA A 16 8.44 -2.26 16.51
C ALA A 16 7.34 -3.29 16.26
N ASN A 17 7.14 -3.64 14.99
CA ASN A 17 6.17 -4.63 14.52
C ASN A 17 4.70 -4.20 14.67
N THR A 18 4.43 -2.92 14.89
CA THR A 18 3.07 -2.39 14.89
C THR A 18 2.53 -2.35 13.46
N LYS A 19 1.34 -2.95 13.28
CA LYS A 19 0.61 -3.00 12.01
C LYS A 19 -0.47 -1.92 11.99
N SER A 20 -0.66 -1.27 10.84
CA SER A 20 -1.75 -0.33 10.61
C SER A 20 -3.11 -1.03 10.67
N ALA A 21 -4.17 -0.24 10.84
CA ALA A 21 -5.52 -0.67 10.45
C ALA A 21 -5.59 -0.94 8.94
N ASP A 22 -6.68 -1.55 8.48
CA ASP A 22 -6.97 -1.67 7.05
C ASP A 22 -7.12 -0.26 6.45
N LEU A 23 -6.33 0.03 5.42
CA LEU A 23 -6.22 1.34 4.82
C LEU A 23 -7.17 1.55 3.65
N VAL A 24 -7.93 0.51 3.27
CA VAL A 24 -8.97 0.60 2.25
C VAL A 24 -10.35 0.57 2.91
N SER A 25 -11.19 1.54 2.58
CA SER A 25 -12.55 1.65 3.08
C SER A 25 -13.48 2.30 2.05
N GLY A 26 -14.79 2.24 2.30
CA GLY A 26 -15.79 2.85 1.43
C GLY A 26 -16.16 2.00 0.21
N GLN A 27 -16.74 2.63 -0.81
CA GLN A 27 -17.34 1.93 -1.95
C GLN A 27 -16.31 1.15 -2.79
N TYR A 28 -15.07 1.66 -2.90
CA TYR A 28 -14.00 1.00 -3.65
C TYR A 28 -13.26 -0.09 -2.86
N GLN A 29 -13.72 -0.45 -1.66
CA GLN A 29 -13.15 -1.60 -0.95
C GLN A 29 -13.36 -2.91 -1.70
N THR A 30 -14.37 -2.98 -2.57
CA THR A 30 -14.63 -4.14 -3.43
C THR A 30 -14.57 -3.67 -4.87
N VAL A 31 -13.71 -4.29 -5.66
CA VAL A 31 -13.56 -3.96 -7.09
C VAL A 31 -13.83 -5.16 -7.96
N GLN A 32 -14.21 -4.90 -9.22
CA GLN A 32 -14.33 -5.92 -10.25
C GLN A 32 -12.95 -6.32 -10.81
N LYS A 33 -12.94 -7.17 -11.84
CA LYS A 33 -11.71 -7.46 -12.59
C LYS A 33 -11.07 -6.16 -13.10
N GLY A 34 -9.76 -6.08 -12.97
CA GLY A 34 -9.01 -4.92 -13.43
C GLY A 34 -7.57 -4.99 -12.99
N LYS A 35 -6.84 -3.90 -13.18
CA LYS A 35 -5.45 -3.77 -12.76
C LYS A 35 -5.36 -2.94 -11.48
N LEU A 36 -4.68 -3.47 -10.49
CA LEU A 36 -4.40 -2.80 -9.23
C LEU A 36 -2.94 -2.36 -9.21
N THR A 37 -2.69 -1.10 -8.84
CA THR A 37 -1.33 -0.55 -8.71
C THR A 37 -1.19 0.10 -7.35
N LEU A 38 -0.26 -0.40 -6.53
CA LEU A 38 0.12 0.21 -5.26
C LEU A 38 1.43 0.97 -5.43
N VAL A 39 1.41 2.23 -5.03
CA VAL A 39 2.57 3.11 -4.97
C VAL A 39 2.76 3.50 -3.51
N ALA A 40 3.98 3.40 -2.98
CA ALA A 40 4.27 3.79 -1.61
C ALA A 40 5.68 4.35 -1.46
N LEU A 41 5.81 5.42 -0.67
CA LEU A 41 7.07 6.06 -0.32
C LEU A 41 7.24 6.06 1.21
N PRO A 42 8.09 5.20 1.76
CA PRO A 42 8.39 5.21 3.19
C PRO A 42 9.39 6.32 3.54
N SER A 43 9.20 6.99 4.69
CA SER A 43 10.12 8.02 5.19
C SER A 43 11.46 7.45 5.72
N ALA A 44 11.56 6.13 5.87
CA ALA A 44 12.73 5.42 6.36
C ALA A 44 12.71 3.95 5.87
N THR A 45 13.78 3.21 6.08
CA THR A 45 13.74 1.75 5.94
C THR A 45 12.90 1.13 7.07
N GLY A 46 12.49 -0.13 6.90
CA GLY A 46 11.79 -0.87 7.96
C GLY A 46 10.26 -0.80 7.88
N TYR A 47 9.70 -0.68 6.69
CA TYR A 47 8.27 -0.87 6.46
C TYR A 47 8.04 -2.14 5.65
N ASN A 48 7.07 -2.93 6.07
CA ASN A 48 6.56 -4.07 5.32
C ASN A 48 5.13 -3.79 4.85
N CYS A 49 4.78 -4.30 3.69
CA CYS A 49 3.46 -4.17 3.08
C CYS A 49 2.77 -5.53 3.01
N THR A 50 1.48 -5.53 3.29
CA THR A 50 0.58 -6.65 2.97
C THR A 50 -0.58 -6.11 2.12
N LEU A 51 -0.79 -6.71 0.95
CA LEU A 51 -1.88 -6.37 0.04
C LEU A 51 -2.57 -7.66 -0.40
N SER A 52 -3.88 -7.75 -0.17
CA SER A 52 -4.73 -8.84 -0.63
C SER A 52 -5.91 -8.30 -1.43
N ILE A 53 -6.39 -9.13 -2.36
CA ILE A 53 -7.66 -8.90 -3.05
C ILE A 53 -8.43 -10.21 -3.23
N GLY A 54 -9.70 -10.22 -2.82
CA GLY A 54 -10.58 -11.39 -2.99
C GLY A 54 -10.05 -12.65 -2.29
N GLY A 55 -9.30 -12.48 -1.20
CA GLY A 55 -8.64 -13.58 -0.48
C GLY A 55 -7.31 -14.05 -1.08
N ILE A 56 -6.84 -13.45 -2.19
CA ILE A 56 -5.52 -13.71 -2.78
C ILE A 56 -4.53 -12.66 -2.31
N THR A 57 -3.45 -13.10 -1.66
CA THR A 57 -2.38 -12.23 -1.21
C THR A 57 -1.42 -11.92 -2.36
N LEU A 58 -1.34 -10.65 -2.74
CA LEU A 58 -0.41 -10.16 -3.78
C LEU A 58 0.95 -9.81 -3.19
N ILE A 59 0.95 -9.24 -1.98
CA ILE A 59 2.16 -8.96 -1.20
C ILE A 59 1.94 -9.52 0.20
N ASN A 60 2.82 -10.43 0.63
CA ASN A 60 2.76 -11.04 1.96
C ASN A 60 3.89 -10.51 2.84
N ASP A 61 3.59 -9.48 3.62
CA ASP A 61 4.49 -8.85 4.60
C ASP A 61 5.91 -8.61 4.06
N GLN A 62 6.02 -8.16 2.80
CA GLN A 62 7.31 -7.93 2.15
C GLN A 62 7.83 -6.52 2.45
N PRO A 63 9.16 -6.33 2.55
CA PRO A 63 9.74 -5.01 2.72
C PRO A 63 9.35 -4.06 1.58
N CYS A 64 8.90 -2.86 1.93
CA CYS A 64 8.79 -1.75 1.00
C CYS A 64 10.21 -1.31 0.58
N PRO A 65 10.49 -1.14 -0.72
CA PRO A 65 11.75 -0.56 -1.17
C PRO A 65 11.92 0.84 -0.58
N TRP A 66 13.15 1.18 -0.21
CA TRP A 66 13.49 2.51 0.28
C TRP A 66 14.02 3.36 -0.87
N PHE A 67 13.39 4.51 -1.09
CA PHE A 67 13.67 5.41 -2.21
C PHE A 67 14.41 6.70 -1.79
N GLY A 68 14.90 6.75 -0.55
CA GLY A 68 15.50 7.95 0.04
C GLY A 68 14.50 8.85 0.76
N THR A 69 15.00 9.88 1.46
CA THR A 69 14.22 10.70 2.39
C THR A 69 13.68 11.99 1.77
N THR A 70 14.14 12.36 0.57
CA THR A 70 13.87 13.67 -0.04
C THR A 70 13.01 13.52 -1.28
N GLY A 71 11.89 14.24 -1.32
CA GLY A 71 10.98 14.26 -2.46
C GLY A 71 9.54 13.95 -2.05
N GLY A 72 8.65 13.88 -3.05
CA GLY A 72 7.28 13.43 -2.87
C GLY A 72 7.04 12.08 -3.53
N LEU A 73 5.87 11.49 -3.29
CA LEU A 73 5.47 10.25 -3.93
C LEU A 73 5.31 10.42 -5.44
N ASP A 74 6.04 9.61 -6.22
CA ASP A 74 5.98 9.56 -7.69
C ASP A 74 5.36 8.23 -8.14
N LEU A 75 4.31 8.31 -8.95
CA LEU A 75 3.54 7.15 -9.44
C LEU A 75 4.32 6.24 -10.40
N SER A 76 5.41 6.73 -10.98
CA SER A 76 6.28 5.99 -11.89
C SER A 76 7.50 5.37 -11.20
N ALA A 77 8.00 6.02 -10.13
CA ALA A 77 9.22 5.60 -9.46
C ALA A 77 8.96 4.70 -8.23
N HIS A 78 7.83 4.88 -7.53
CA HIS A 78 7.60 4.24 -6.22
C HIS A 78 6.58 3.09 -6.28
N VAL A 79 6.48 2.42 -7.44
CA VAL A 79 5.55 1.30 -7.64
C VAL A 79 6.02 0.08 -6.85
N ILE A 80 5.17 -0.41 -5.95
CA ILE A 80 5.42 -1.62 -5.15
C ILE A 80 4.90 -2.85 -5.88
N VAL A 81 3.69 -2.77 -6.43
CA VAL A 81 3.08 -3.84 -7.24
C VAL A 81 2.12 -3.23 -8.25
N SER A 82 2.05 -3.86 -9.42
CA SER A 82 1.10 -3.51 -10.47
C SER A 82 0.66 -4.78 -11.17
N GLN A 83 -0.57 -5.24 -10.92
CA GLN A 83 -1.03 -6.57 -11.36
C GLN A 83 -2.52 -6.58 -11.72
N VAL A 84 -2.86 -7.39 -12.74
CA VAL A 84 -4.26 -7.69 -13.08
C VAL A 84 -4.83 -8.72 -12.11
N VAL A 85 -6.01 -8.41 -11.59
CA VAL A 85 -6.70 -9.14 -10.53
C VAL A 85 -8.13 -9.43 -10.97
N LEU A 86 -8.71 -10.53 -10.48
CA LEU A 86 -10.07 -10.95 -10.84
C LEU A 86 -11.17 -10.13 -10.14
N GLY A 87 -10.78 -9.24 -9.22
CA GLY A 87 -11.69 -8.49 -8.37
C GLY A 87 -11.89 -9.15 -7.01
N GLY A 88 -12.59 -8.45 -6.12
CA GLY A 88 -12.85 -8.85 -4.75
C GLY A 88 -12.60 -7.73 -3.76
N LYS A 89 -12.75 -8.04 -2.48
CA LYS A 89 -12.44 -7.12 -1.39
C LYS A 89 -10.93 -6.90 -1.33
N ILE A 90 -10.50 -5.65 -1.34
CA ILE A 90 -9.11 -5.23 -1.17
C ILE A 90 -8.85 -5.01 0.31
N GLU A 91 -7.70 -5.45 0.79
CA GLU A 91 -7.22 -5.14 2.14
C GLU A 91 -5.74 -4.74 2.04
N LEU A 92 -5.40 -3.59 2.64
CA LEU A 92 -4.05 -3.03 2.60
C LEU A 92 -3.58 -2.70 4.01
N PHE A 93 -2.40 -3.19 4.34
CA PHE A 93 -1.78 -2.94 5.63
C PHE A 93 -0.30 -2.64 5.46
N PHE A 94 0.21 -1.74 6.29
CA PHE A 94 1.64 -1.54 6.48
C PHE A 94 2.04 -1.90 7.91
N ARG A 95 3.25 -2.41 8.07
CA ARG A 95 3.83 -2.79 9.35
C ARG A 95 5.21 -2.18 9.48
N GLU A 96 5.48 -1.50 10.58
CA GLU A 96 6.81 -0.97 10.87
C GLU A 96 7.64 -2.04 11.58
N THR A 97 8.95 -2.14 11.31
CA THR A 97 9.80 -3.25 11.78
C THR A 97 10.98 -2.84 12.67
N ALA A 98 11.37 -1.56 12.69
CA ALA A 98 12.58 -1.09 13.35
C ALA A 98 12.33 -0.45 14.75
N GLY A 99 11.09 -0.12 15.09
CA GLY A 99 10.74 0.65 16.28
C GLY A 99 11.16 2.11 16.13
N GLY A 100 10.26 2.95 15.62
CA GLY A 100 10.52 4.37 15.44
C GLY A 100 9.27 5.15 15.03
N THR A 101 9.36 6.48 15.06
CA THR A 101 8.34 7.37 14.49
C THR A 101 8.70 7.65 13.04
N GLY A 102 7.85 7.18 12.14
CA GLY A 102 7.96 7.52 10.74
C GLY A 102 6.61 7.41 10.05
N THR A 103 6.62 7.81 8.79
CA THR A 103 5.43 7.89 7.97
C THR A 103 5.65 7.15 6.66
N LEU A 104 4.57 6.64 6.10
CA LEU A 104 4.56 6.06 4.77
C LEU A 104 3.41 6.67 3.99
N ASP A 105 3.75 7.32 2.89
CA ASP A 105 2.78 7.84 1.92
C ASP A 105 2.41 6.72 0.96
N TYR A 106 1.12 6.59 0.64
CA TYR A 106 0.65 5.57 -0.28
C TYR A 106 -0.48 6.07 -1.17
N VAL A 107 -0.55 5.49 -2.36
CA VAL A 107 -1.68 5.61 -3.29
C VAL A 107 -1.96 4.23 -3.88
N LEU A 108 -3.22 3.80 -3.78
CA LEU A 108 -3.72 2.60 -4.41
C LEU A 108 -4.66 2.99 -5.56
N LEU A 109 -4.28 2.57 -6.76
CA LEU A 109 -4.99 2.87 -8.00
C LEU A 109 -5.64 1.59 -8.54
N PHE A 110 -6.84 1.73 -9.09
CA PHE A 110 -7.53 0.65 -9.78
C PHE A 110 -7.94 1.09 -11.20
N GLU A 111 -7.63 0.26 -12.18
CA GLU A 111 -8.04 0.42 -13.58
C GLU A 111 -9.00 -0.72 -13.96
N PRO A 112 -10.30 -0.45 -14.15
CA PRO A 112 -11.26 -1.46 -14.59
C PRO A 112 -10.90 -2.06 -15.96
N GLN A 113 -11.15 -3.36 -16.14
CA GLN A 113 -10.95 -4.08 -17.42
C GLN A 113 -12.18 -4.90 -17.83
#